data_AF-A0A5N6IWH1-F1
#
_entry.id   AF-A0A5N6IWH1-F1
#
_cell.length_a   1.000
_cell.length_b   1.000
_cell.length_c   1.000
_cell.angle_alpha   90.00
_cell.angle_beta   90.00
_cell.angle_gamma   90.00
#
_symmetry.space_group_name_H-M   'P 1'
#
loop_
_entity.id
_entity.type
_entity.pdbx_description
1 polymer ?
#
loop_
_entity_poly.entity_id
_entity_poly.type
_entity_poly.pdbx_seq_one_letter_code
_entity_poly.pdbx_strand_id
1 'polypeptide(L)'
;MLALEAEKHVLCEKSFTVNAGQAKKLFTVAEKKQRFLMEGLWTRFLPVSVEVRQLLQAGAIGTVTRVFADNGLGMDPYSDFPLGDRMVVKELAGGVLLDLGVYSIHRVLQAMPKTDRRPVQILSTTTEYPNSGVDETTAILMRFAPSTADGPEIQATASASLRAITDPGGETAAVRIQGDQGETQIYGWPRCPSRLRVIRRRPGMDNRGTISIDKTDLLPDGLYGLCFEADEVARCI
;
A
#
# COMPACT_ATOMS: atom_id res chain seq x y z
N MET A 1 20.76 -4.82 -11.54
CA MET A 1 22.22 -4.55 -11.63
C MET A 1 22.65 -4.38 -13.09
N LEU A 2 22.55 -5.43 -13.93
CA LEU A 2 23.02 -5.40 -15.32
C LEU A 2 22.58 -4.16 -16.14
N ALA A 3 21.29 -3.81 -16.10
CA ALA A 3 20.78 -2.63 -16.83
C ALA A 3 21.41 -1.31 -16.36
N LEU A 4 21.57 -1.12 -15.04
CA LEU A 4 22.21 0.07 -14.48
C LEU A 4 23.71 0.11 -14.81
N GLU A 5 24.39 -1.03 -14.78
CA GLU A 5 25.81 -1.15 -15.14
C GLU A 5 26.05 -0.83 -16.61
N ALA A 6 25.11 -1.22 -17.47
CA ALA A 6 25.02 -0.84 -18.89
C ALA A 6 24.40 0.55 -19.11
N GLU A 7 24.33 1.38 -18.05
CA GLU A 7 23.97 2.80 -18.09
C GLU A 7 22.53 3.08 -18.58
N LYS A 8 21.60 2.17 -18.29
CA LYS A 8 20.17 2.35 -18.55
C LYS A 8 19.44 2.91 -17.32
N HIS A 9 18.40 3.70 -17.59
CA HIS A 9 17.37 4.02 -16.60
C HIS A 9 16.52 2.77 -16.33
N VAL A 10 16.05 2.59 -15.10
CA VAL A 10 15.36 1.35 -14.69
C VAL A 10 14.08 1.66 -13.92
N LEU A 11 12.97 1.17 -14.45
CA LEU A 11 11.74 0.89 -13.69
C LEU A 11 11.78 -0.60 -13.33
N CYS A 12 11.82 -0.92 -12.03
CA CYS A 12 11.90 -2.30 -11.55
C CYS A 12 10.60 -2.68 -10.83
N GLU A 13 9.95 -3.76 -11.28
CA GLU A 13 8.68 -4.25 -10.72
C GLU A 13 8.70 -4.46 -9.20
N LYS A 14 7.51 -4.42 -8.60
CA LYS A 14 7.29 -4.76 -7.19
C LYS A 14 7.34 -6.28 -7.00
N SER A 15 7.73 -6.80 -5.84
CA SER A 15 8.48 -6.10 -4.78
C SER A 15 9.84 -5.67 -5.32
N PHE A 16 10.26 -4.43 -5.03
CA PHE A 16 11.50 -3.88 -5.61
C PHE A 16 12.71 -4.83 -5.51
N THR A 17 12.85 -5.46 -4.34
CA THR A 17 13.85 -6.51 -4.05
C THR A 17 13.34 -7.38 -2.91
N VAL A 18 13.99 -8.52 -2.64
CA VAL A 18 13.63 -9.43 -1.54
C VAL A 18 13.92 -8.80 -0.16
N ASN A 19 14.92 -7.92 -0.06
CA ASN A 19 15.26 -7.25 1.19
C ASN A 19 15.92 -5.88 0.98
N ALA A 20 15.92 -5.07 2.05
CA ALA A 20 16.47 -3.71 2.03
C ALA A 20 17.97 -3.65 1.66
N GLY A 21 18.75 -4.70 1.94
CA GLY A 21 20.17 -4.73 1.57
C GLY A 21 20.37 -4.80 0.06
N GLN A 22 19.53 -5.56 -0.65
CA GLN A 22 19.52 -5.61 -2.11
C GLN A 22 19.06 -4.27 -2.71
N ALA A 23 17.97 -3.67 -2.18
CA ALA A 23 17.51 -2.36 -2.61
C ALA A 23 18.60 -1.29 -2.51
N LYS A 24 19.30 -1.23 -1.37
CA LYS A 24 20.42 -0.29 -1.14
C LYS A 24 21.51 -0.42 -2.20
N LYS A 25 21.89 -1.65 -2.57
CA LYS A 25 22.88 -1.88 -3.64
C LYS A 25 22.42 -1.31 -4.97
N LEU A 26 21.15 -1.48 -5.34
CA LEU A 26 20.61 -0.91 -6.58
C LEU A 26 20.66 0.62 -6.57
N PHE A 27 20.21 1.25 -5.47
CA PHE A 27 20.29 2.71 -5.32
C PHE A 27 21.73 3.23 -5.38
N THR A 28 22.68 2.59 -4.70
CA THR A 28 24.11 2.96 -4.76
C THR A 28 24.66 2.91 -6.18
N VAL A 29 24.30 1.88 -6.96
CA VAL A 29 24.75 1.78 -8.36
C VAL A 29 24.08 2.82 -9.24
N ALA A 30 22.77 3.03 -9.08
CA ALA A 30 22.02 4.04 -9.83
C ALA A 30 22.57 5.46 -9.59
N GLU A 31 22.88 5.81 -8.33
CA GLU A 31 23.53 7.07 -7.96
C GLU A 31 24.92 7.20 -8.60
N LYS A 32 25.77 6.18 -8.47
CA LYS A 32 27.12 6.17 -9.06
C LYS A 32 27.08 6.33 -10.58
N LYS A 33 26.11 5.70 -11.24
CA LYS A 33 25.92 5.75 -12.69
C LYS A 33 25.09 6.94 -13.16
N GLN A 34 24.58 7.75 -12.23
CA GLN A 34 23.65 8.86 -12.48
C GLN A 34 22.47 8.45 -13.36
N ARG A 35 21.87 7.29 -13.06
CA ARG A 35 20.69 6.79 -13.76
C ARG A 35 19.48 6.81 -12.85
N PHE A 36 18.36 7.29 -13.40
CA PHE A 36 17.04 7.10 -12.82
C PHE A 36 16.77 5.62 -12.47
N LEU A 37 16.26 5.40 -11.27
CA LEU A 37 15.84 4.12 -10.73
C LEU A 37 14.56 4.32 -9.91
N MET A 38 13.51 3.56 -10.22
CA MET A 38 12.25 3.60 -9.50
C MET A 38 11.67 2.19 -9.29
N GLU A 39 11.03 1.98 -8.14
CA GLU A 39 10.17 0.82 -7.91
C GLU A 39 8.84 0.99 -8.65
N GLY A 40 8.43 -0.03 -9.40
CA GLY A 40 7.16 -0.16 -10.13
C GLY A 40 5.98 -0.41 -9.20
N LEU A 41 5.77 0.51 -8.26
CA LEU A 41 4.62 0.50 -7.38
C LEU A 41 3.51 1.38 -7.97
N TRP A 42 2.99 0.94 -9.12
CA TRP A 42 2.00 1.61 -9.95
C TRP A 42 0.80 2.23 -9.19
N THR A 43 0.33 1.57 -8.13
CA THR A 43 -0.73 2.04 -7.23
C THR A 43 -0.53 3.47 -6.74
N ARG A 44 0.73 3.91 -6.59
CA ARG A 44 1.10 5.26 -6.15
C ARG A 44 0.60 6.35 -7.10
N PHE A 45 0.54 6.04 -8.39
CA PHE A 45 0.30 6.97 -9.49
C PHE A 45 -1.15 6.96 -9.98
N LEU A 46 -1.97 6.01 -9.51
CA LEU A 46 -3.39 6.00 -9.84
C LEU A 46 -4.07 7.31 -9.40
N PRO A 47 -5.05 7.83 -10.18
CA PRO A 47 -5.78 9.05 -9.85
C PRO A 47 -6.36 9.04 -8.44
N VAL A 48 -6.97 7.92 -8.01
CA VAL A 48 -7.48 7.77 -6.64
C VAL A 48 -6.40 7.99 -5.57
N SER A 49 -5.17 7.54 -5.82
CA SER A 49 -4.07 7.71 -4.87
C SER A 49 -3.59 9.17 -4.80
N VAL A 50 -3.67 9.90 -5.91
CA VAL A 50 -3.42 11.35 -5.95
C VAL A 50 -4.52 12.07 -5.15
N GLU A 51 -5.78 11.73 -5.40
CA GLU A 51 -6.94 12.34 -4.75
C GLU A 51 -6.92 12.12 -3.23
N VAL A 52 -6.65 10.90 -2.76
CA VAL A 52 -6.50 10.62 -1.32
C VAL A 52 -5.46 11.53 -0.68
N ARG A 53 -4.29 11.72 -1.32
CA ARG A 53 -3.25 12.62 -0.79
C ARG A 53 -3.73 14.06 -0.75
N GLN A 54 -4.43 14.53 -1.78
CA GLN A 54 -4.97 15.89 -1.82
C GLN A 54 -6.02 16.11 -0.74
N LEU A 55 -6.92 15.14 -0.51
CA LEU A 55 -7.93 15.20 0.54
C LEU A 55 -7.32 15.28 1.93
N LEU A 56 -6.30 14.46 2.21
CA LEU A 56 -5.58 14.50 3.48
C LEU A 56 -4.85 15.83 3.67
N GLN A 57 -4.18 16.33 2.63
CA GLN A 57 -3.50 17.63 2.67
C GLN A 57 -4.47 18.81 2.86
N ALA A 58 -5.67 18.71 2.31
CA ALA A 58 -6.73 19.70 2.48
C ALA A 58 -7.45 19.60 3.84
N GLY A 59 -7.05 18.66 4.71
CA GLY A 59 -7.67 18.46 6.02
C GLY A 59 -9.10 17.91 5.95
N ALA A 60 -9.46 17.19 4.88
CA ALA A 60 -10.84 16.74 4.66
C ALA A 60 -11.40 15.86 5.79
N ILE A 61 -10.52 15.22 6.56
CA ILE A 61 -10.81 14.37 7.72
C ILE A 61 -10.09 14.84 9.00
N GLY A 62 -9.52 16.05 8.98
CA GLY A 62 -8.71 16.61 10.08
C GLY A 62 -7.36 15.91 10.26
N THR A 63 -6.90 15.79 11.51
CA THR A 63 -5.61 15.17 11.86
C THR A 63 -5.74 13.66 11.84
N VAL A 64 -4.93 12.98 11.02
CA VAL A 64 -4.90 11.50 10.96
C VAL A 64 -4.43 10.94 12.29
N THR A 65 -5.18 9.98 12.83
CA THR A 65 -4.88 9.31 14.12
C THR A 65 -4.72 7.80 13.96
N ARG A 66 -5.37 7.19 12.97
CA ARG A 66 -5.35 5.73 12.78
C ARG A 66 -5.47 5.31 11.33
N VAL A 67 -4.77 4.26 10.94
CA VAL A 67 -4.85 3.70 9.58
C VAL A 67 -5.00 2.18 9.62
N PHE A 68 -5.94 1.66 8.84
CA PHE A 68 -6.08 0.23 8.53
C PHE A 68 -5.83 0.01 7.05
N ALA A 69 -5.07 -1.01 6.72
CA ALA A 69 -4.93 -1.49 5.36
C ALA A 69 -4.80 -3.01 5.37
N ASP A 70 -5.74 -3.69 4.72
CA ASP A 70 -5.75 -5.15 4.58
C ASP A 70 -5.72 -5.53 3.10
N ASN A 71 -5.03 -6.62 2.77
CA ASN A 71 -4.95 -7.16 1.42
C ASN A 71 -4.91 -8.69 1.42
N GLY A 72 -6.07 -9.29 1.25
CA GLY A 72 -6.32 -10.72 1.36
C GLY A 72 -6.88 -11.29 0.06
N LEU A 73 -6.36 -12.45 -0.37
CA LEU A 73 -6.78 -13.10 -1.63
C LEU A 73 -8.01 -14.00 -1.49
N GLY A 74 -8.22 -14.63 -0.33
CA GLY A 74 -9.27 -15.64 -0.17
C GLY A 74 -8.96 -17.01 -0.79
N MET A 75 -7.68 -17.32 -1.00
CA MET A 75 -7.20 -18.56 -1.64
C MET A 75 -6.53 -19.49 -0.64
N ASP A 76 -6.83 -20.78 -0.74
CA ASP A 76 -6.15 -21.82 0.02
C ASP A 76 -4.81 -22.20 -0.64
N PRO A 77 -3.66 -22.00 0.04
CA PRO A 77 -2.35 -22.40 -0.47
C PRO A 77 -2.22 -23.91 -0.78
N TYR A 78 -3.09 -24.77 -0.25
CA TYR A 78 -3.05 -26.21 -0.51
C TYR A 78 -3.78 -26.64 -1.79
N SER A 79 -4.86 -25.96 -2.17
CA SER A 79 -5.73 -26.39 -3.29
C SER A 79 -5.73 -25.43 -4.47
N ASP A 80 -5.52 -24.14 -4.23
CA ASP A 80 -5.83 -23.10 -5.23
C ASP A 80 -4.58 -22.65 -6.01
N PHE A 81 -3.39 -23.02 -5.53
CA PHE A 81 -2.13 -22.73 -6.21
C PHE A 81 -1.56 -23.98 -6.87
N PRO A 82 -1.24 -23.93 -8.17
CA PRO A 82 -0.54 -25.02 -8.84
C PRO A 82 0.80 -25.36 -8.18
N LEU A 83 1.25 -26.60 -8.35
CA LEU A 83 2.58 -27.01 -7.90
C LEU A 83 3.65 -26.11 -8.55
N GLY A 84 4.48 -25.49 -7.72
CA GLY A 84 5.54 -24.59 -8.18
C GLY A 84 5.10 -23.14 -8.42
N ASP A 85 3.87 -22.76 -8.04
CA ASP A 85 3.43 -21.37 -8.14
C ASP A 85 4.32 -20.43 -7.31
N ARG A 86 4.71 -19.31 -7.91
CA ARG A 86 5.60 -18.31 -7.29
C ARG A 86 5.10 -17.80 -5.94
N MET A 87 3.79 -17.81 -5.68
CA MET A 87 3.21 -17.34 -4.43
C MET A 87 3.53 -18.25 -3.26
N VAL A 88 3.71 -19.56 -3.51
CA VAL A 88 3.92 -20.57 -2.47
C VAL A 88 5.33 -21.19 -2.53
N VAL A 89 6.23 -20.70 -3.37
CA VAL A 89 7.62 -21.18 -3.48
C VAL A 89 8.59 -20.17 -2.86
N LYS A 90 9.34 -20.61 -1.86
CA LYS A 90 10.26 -19.77 -1.07
C LYS A 90 11.46 -19.30 -1.88
N GLU A 91 11.99 -20.15 -2.74
CA GLU A 91 13.13 -19.85 -3.62
C GLU A 91 12.82 -18.74 -4.62
N LEU A 92 11.54 -18.51 -4.91
CA LEU A 92 11.03 -17.44 -5.76
C LEU A 92 10.62 -16.19 -4.97
N ALA A 93 10.95 -16.13 -3.67
CA ALA A 93 10.52 -15.08 -2.75
C ALA A 93 8.99 -14.89 -2.72
N GLY A 94 8.26 -16.01 -2.73
CA GLY A 94 6.81 -16.05 -2.51
C GLY A 94 6.40 -15.60 -1.10
N GLY A 95 5.09 -15.71 -0.85
CA GLY A 95 4.47 -15.26 0.39
C GLY A 95 3.74 -13.93 0.25
N VAL A 96 2.87 -13.65 1.22
CA VAL A 96 1.94 -12.52 1.14
C VAL A 96 2.60 -11.17 1.37
N LEU A 97 3.67 -11.08 2.14
CA LEU A 97 4.29 -9.83 2.52
C LEU A 97 4.88 -9.12 1.30
N LEU A 98 5.63 -9.86 0.49
CA LEU A 98 6.28 -9.33 -0.72
C LEU A 98 5.29 -9.20 -1.89
N ASP A 99 4.23 -10.01 -1.96
CA ASP A 99 3.29 -9.90 -3.08
C ASP A 99 2.14 -8.92 -2.82
N LEU A 100 1.53 -9.01 -1.63
CA LEU A 100 0.30 -8.33 -1.23
C LEU A 100 0.54 -7.24 -0.18
N GLY A 101 1.38 -7.53 0.82
CA GLY A 101 1.64 -6.68 1.97
C GLY A 101 2.29 -5.35 1.60
N VAL A 102 3.07 -5.31 0.51
CA VAL A 102 3.61 -4.07 -0.06
C VAL A 102 2.53 -3.03 -0.35
N TYR A 103 1.33 -3.45 -0.78
CA TYR A 103 0.22 -2.54 -1.02
C TYR A 103 -0.41 -2.04 0.27
N SER A 104 -0.59 -2.90 1.27
CA SER A 104 -1.10 -2.51 2.59
C SER A 104 -0.15 -1.52 3.28
N ILE A 105 1.15 -1.82 3.26
CA ILE A 105 2.20 -0.92 3.78
C ILE A 105 2.20 0.39 3.01
N HIS A 106 2.13 0.36 1.68
CA HIS A 106 2.05 1.56 0.86
C HIS A 106 0.88 2.47 1.25
N ARG A 107 -0.30 1.90 1.48
CA ARG A 107 -1.50 2.64 1.87
C ARG A 107 -1.34 3.30 3.24
N VAL A 108 -0.69 2.62 4.18
CA VAL A 108 -0.29 3.23 5.47
C VAL A 108 0.65 4.41 5.24
N LEU A 109 1.73 4.21 4.48
CA LEU A 109 2.74 5.26 4.22
C LEU A 109 2.18 6.43 3.39
N GLN A 110 1.13 6.20 2.59
CA GLN A 110 0.42 7.24 1.85
C GLN A 110 -0.32 8.21 2.77
N ALA A 111 -0.81 7.73 3.91
CA ALA A 111 -1.52 8.55 4.90
C ALA A 111 -0.58 9.41 5.76
N MET A 112 0.72 9.09 5.79
CA MET A 112 1.72 9.83 6.56
C MET A 112 2.18 11.09 5.81
N PRO A 113 2.62 12.13 6.55
CA PRO A 113 3.22 13.32 5.96
C PRO A 113 4.32 12.99 4.95
N LYS A 114 4.51 13.85 3.94
CA LYS A 114 5.61 13.65 2.97
C LYS A 114 6.99 13.85 3.61
N THR A 115 7.06 14.65 4.68
CA THR A 115 8.29 15.01 5.40
C THR A 115 8.85 13.88 6.25
N ASP A 116 7.97 13.08 6.87
CA ASP A 116 8.37 11.92 7.66
C ASP A 116 7.36 10.79 7.52
N ARG A 117 7.85 9.64 7.09
CA ARG A 117 7.10 8.39 6.91
C ARG A 117 7.73 7.24 7.65
N ARG A 118 8.68 7.51 8.54
CA ARG A 118 9.39 6.47 9.27
C ARG A 118 8.58 6.09 10.51
N PRO A 119 8.22 4.81 10.68
CA PRO A 119 7.61 4.38 11.93
C PRO A 119 8.63 4.47 13.06
N VAL A 120 8.18 4.93 14.23
CA VAL A 120 8.95 4.92 15.49
C VAL A 120 8.99 3.54 16.12
N GLN A 121 8.02 2.67 15.79
CA GLN A 121 7.94 1.30 16.27
C GLN A 121 7.20 0.42 15.26
N ILE A 122 7.66 -0.82 15.13
CA ILE A 122 7.01 -1.86 14.32
C ILE A 122 6.93 -3.13 15.18
N LEU A 123 5.76 -3.75 15.22
CA LEU A 123 5.53 -5.09 15.76
C LEU A 123 4.84 -5.92 14.67
N SER A 124 5.18 -7.20 14.55
CA SER A 124 4.56 -8.05 13.54
C SER A 124 4.40 -9.48 14.01
N THR A 125 3.44 -10.18 13.42
CA THR A 125 3.26 -11.62 13.55
C THR A 125 2.97 -12.22 12.17
N THR A 126 3.41 -13.45 11.97
CA THR A 126 3.28 -14.18 10.71
C THR A 126 2.87 -15.61 10.99
N THR A 127 1.92 -16.10 10.20
CA THR A 127 1.64 -17.52 10.04
C THR A 127 2.29 -17.99 8.75
N GLU A 128 3.13 -19.00 8.85
CA GLU A 128 3.81 -19.59 7.69
C GLU A 128 2.99 -20.71 7.07
N TYR A 129 3.08 -20.85 5.75
CA TYR A 129 2.61 -22.02 5.04
C TYR A 129 3.60 -23.18 5.26
N PRO A 130 3.22 -24.27 5.94
CA PRO A 130 4.18 -25.29 6.39
C PRO A 130 4.97 -25.99 5.28
N ASN A 131 4.40 -26.13 4.08
CA ASN A 131 5.04 -26.93 3.02
C ASN A 131 6.25 -26.22 2.39
N SER A 132 6.31 -24.89 2.42
CA SER A 132 7.42 -24.13 1.84
C SER A 132 8.03 -23.10 2.79
N GLY A 133 7.38 -22.78 3.90
CA GLY A 133 7.84 -21.79 4.87
C GLY A 133 7.83 -20.36 4.34
N VAL A 134 6.99 -20.07 3.34
CA VAL A 134 6.60 -18.69 2.98
C VAL A 134 5.54 -18.20 3.95
N ASP A 135 5.41 -16.88 4.10
CA ASP A 135 4.34 -16.31 4.90
C ASP A 135 2.98 -16.42 4.20
N GLU A 136 2.02 -17.01 4.90
CA GLU A 136 0.64 -17.19 4.44
C GLU A 136 -0.24 -16.03 4.89
N THR A 137 -0.04 -15.56 6.12
CA THR A 137 -0.73 -14.39 6.67
C THR A 137 0.25 -13.60 7.51
N THR A 138 0.32 -12.29 7.29
CA THR A 138 1.17 -11.37 8.05
C THR A 138 0.36 -10.18 8.51
N ALA A 139 0.52 -9.82 9.78
CA ALA A 139 -0.02 -8.61 10.36
C ALA A 139 1.12 -7.76 10.93
N ILE A 140 1.07 -6.45 10.67
CA ILE A 140 2.08 -5.47 11.04
C ILE A 140 1.38 -4.31 11.75
N LEU A 141 1.76 -4.06 13.00
CA LEU A 141 1.40 -2.87 13.74
C LEU A 141 2.56 -1.87 13.65
N MET A 142 2.24 -0.64 13.25
CA MET A 142 3.20 0.45 13.14
C MET A 142 2.73 1.62 14.00
N ARG A 143 3.69 2.32 14.60
CA ARG A 143 3.47 3.59 15.29
C ARG A 143 4.30 4.65 14.61
N PHE A 144 3.74 5.82 14.35
CA PHE A 144 4.42 6.95 13.73
C PHE A 144 4.37 8.16 14.66
N ALA A 145 5.34 9.05 14.49
CA ALA A 145 5.32 10.35 15.15
C ALA A 145 4.05 11.14 14.78
N PRO A 146 3.64 12.10 15.62
CA PRO A 146 2.54 13.00 15.30
C PRO A 146 2.74 13.72 13.96
N SER A 147 1.64 13.94 13.24
CA SER A 147 1.65 14.73 11.99
C SER A 147 1.74 16.24 12.24
N THR A 148 1.39 16.68 13.45
CA THR A 148 1.48 18.06 13.95
C THR A 148 2.16 18.07 15.32
N ALA A 149 2.79 19.18 15.71
CA ALA A 149 3.54 19.25 16.96
C ALA A 149 2.71 18.90 18.21
N ASP A 150 1.43 19.28 18.22
CA ASP A 150 0.49 19.02 19.32
C ASP A 150 -0.46 17.83 19.03
N GLY A 151 -0.23 17.11 17.93
CA GLY A 151 -1.07 15.99 17.50
C GLY A 151 -0.78 14.70 18.27
N PRO A 152 -1.71 13.73 18.26
CA PRO A 152 -1.43 12.41 18.78
C PRO A 152 -0.49 11.64 17.84
N GLU A 153 0.17 10.61 18.38
CA GLU A 153 0.83 9.61 17.57
C GLU A 153 -0.16 8.87 16.67
N ILE A 154 0.31 8.40 15.53
CA ILE A 154 -0.52 7.69 14.57
C ILE A 154 -0.28 6.19 14.72
N GLN A 155 -1.36 5.43 14.95
CA GLN A 155 -1.32 3.97 14.94
C GLN A 155 -1.77 3.43 13.59
N ALA A 156 -1.04 2.48 13.03
CA ALA A 156 -1.43 1.85 11.78
C ALA A 156 -1.34 0.33 11.86
N THR A 157 -2.26 -0.34 11.18
CA THR A 157 -2.23 -1.79 10.98
C THR A 157 -2.21 -2.05 9.48
N ALA A 158 -1.20 -2.80 9.03
CA ALA A 158 -1.15 -3.37 7.70
C ALA A 158 -1.23 -4.89 7.82
N SER A 159 -2.08 -5.53 7.02
CA SER A 159 -2.17 -6.98 6.95
C SER A 159 -2.24 -7.47 5.51
N ALA A 160 -1.83 -8.73 5.34
CA ALA A 160 -2.01 -9.46 4.12
C ALA A 160 -2.26 -10.95 4.41
N SER A 161 -3.05 -11.61 3.57
CA SER A 161 -3.42 -13.02 3.77
C SER A 161 -3.66 -13.75 2.44
N LEU A 162 -3.25 -15.01 2.35
CA LEU A 162 -3.70 -15.90 1.29
C LEU A 162 -5.15 -16.30 1.56
N ARG A 163 -5.43 -16.89 2.73
CA ARG A 163 -6.73 -17.53 3.03
C ARG A 163 -7.88 -16.58 3.25
N ALA A 164 -7.63 -15.43 3.88
CA ALA A 164 -8.70 -14.48 4.15
C ALA A 164 -8.84 -13.54 2.94
N ILE A 165 -10.08 -13.31 2.51
CA ILE A 165 -10.40 -12.26 1.53
C ILE A 165 -10.77 -10.98 2.27
N THR A 166 -10.22 -9.84 1.82
CA THR A 166 -10.45 -8.55 2.49
C THR A 166 -11.89 -8.07 2.39
N ASP A 167 -12.51 -8.22 1.22
CA ASP A 167 -13.82 -7.64 0.91
C ASP A 167 -14.71 -8.63 0.18
N PRO A 168 -15.17 -9.71 0.85
CA PRO A 168 -16.01 -10.73 0.22
C PRO A 168 -17.37 -10.21 -0.23
N GLY A 169 -17.87 -9.13 0.40
CA GLY A 169 -19.19 -8.56 0.15
C GLY A 169 -19.20 -7.26 -0.67
N GLY A 170 -18.04 -6.69 -0.99
CA GLY A 170 -17.92 -5.42 -1.72
C GLY A 170 -18.19 -4.16 -0.89
N GLU A 171 -18.46 -4.30 0.41
CA GLU A 171 -18.85 -3.22 1.32
C GLU A 171 -17.92 -3.11 2.54
N THR A 172 -16.83 -3.89 2.58
CA THR A 172 -15.77 -3.76 3.58
C THR A 172 -14.64 -2.92 3.00
N ALA A 173 -14.39 -1.76 3.59
CA ALA A 173 -13.28 -0.91 3.17
C ALA A 173 -11.94 -1.61 3.48
N ALA A 174 -11.21 -2.00 2.43
CA ALA A 174 -9.88 -2.59 2.52
C ALA A 174 -8.87 -1.64 3.17
N VAL A 175 -9.03 -0.33 2.97
CA VAL A 175 -8.22 0.69 3.64
C VAL A 175 -9.13 1.72 4.31
N ARG A 176 -8.81 2.07 5.55
CA ARG A 176 -9.47 3.13 6.32
C ARG A 176 -8.43 4.07 6.90
N ILE A 177 -8.46 5.34 6.50
CA ILE A 177 -7.61 6.40 7.03
C ILE A 177 -8.49 7.29 7.90
N GLN A 178 -8.30 7.21 9.22
CA GLN A 178 -9.16 7.84 10.21
C GLN A 178 -8.48 9.07 10.80
N GLY A 179 -9.20 10.18 10.84
CA GLY A 179 -8.81 11.39 11.52
C GLY A 179 -9.84 11.83 12.56
N ASP A 180 -9.53 12.90 13.27
CA ASP A 180 -10.40 13.46 14.31
C ASP A 180 -11.72 14.06 13.77
N GLN A 181 -11.77 14.43 12.49
CA GLN A 181 -12.94 15.01 11.83
C GLN A 181 -13.60 14.09 10.80
N GLY A 182 -13.10 12.87 10.59
CA GLY A 182 -13.69 11.98 9.60
C GLY A 182 -12.83 10.78 9.25
N GLU A 183 -13.16 10.15 8.12
CA GLU A 183 -12.46 8.98 7.61
C GLU A 183 -12.51 8.92 6.08
N THR A 184 -11.41 8.49 5.48
CA THR A 184 -11.35 8.08 4.07
C THR A 184 -11.34 6.56 3.97
N GLN A 185 -12.23 6.00 3.17
CA GLN A 185 -12.42 4.57 2.95
C GLN A 185 -12.11 4.23 1.50
N ILE A 186 -11.30 3.19 1.30
CA ILE A 186 -10.93 2.69 -0.02
C ILE A 186 -11.35 1.22 -0.08
N TYR A 187 -12.11 0.89 -1.11
CA TYR A 187 -12.72 -0.43 -1.31
C TYR A 187 -12.09 -1.18 -2.48
N GLY A 188 -12.37 -2.49 -2.53
CA GLY A 188 -11.77 -3.40 -3.49
C GLY A 188 -10.28 -3.62 -3.21
N TRP A 189 -9.53 -3.93 -4.25
CA TRP A 189 -8.12 -4.29 -4.11
C TRP A 189 -7.25 -3.07 -3.77
N PRO A 190 -6.43 -3.10 -2.70
CA PRO A 190 -5.53 -1.99 -2.37
C PRO A 190 -4.60 -1.58 -3.50
N ARG A 191 -4.21 -2.51 -4.40
CA ARG A 191 -3.38 -2.23 -5.58
C ARG A 191 -4.09 -1.44 -6.68
N CYS A 192 -5.40 -1.62 -6.80
CA CYS A 192 -6.24 -1.03 -7.84
C CYS A 192 -7.68 -0.88 -7.29
N PRO A 193 -7.94 0.16 -6.49
CA PRO A 193 -9.23 0.33 -5.83
C PRO A 193 -10.39 0.49 -6.79
N SER A 194 -11.57 0.07 -6.36
CA SER A 194 -12.82 0.22 -7.11
C SER A 194 -13.71 1.34 -6.58
N ARG A 195 -13.53 1.79 -5.34
CA ARG A 195 -14.33 2.88 -4.78
C ARG A 195 -13.59 3.65 -3.70
N LEU A 196 -13.81 4.97 -3.69
CA LEU A 196 -13.34 5.91 -2.68
C LEU A 196 -14.54 6.56 -2.02
N ARG A 197 -14.61 6.49 -0.69
CA ARG A 197 -15.63 7.17 0.11
C ARG A 197 -14.98 8.03 1.17
N VAL A 198 -15.45 9.27 1.33
CA VAL A 198 -14.99 10.19 2.38
C VAL A 198 -16.16 10.56 3.28
N ILE A 199 -16.01 10.26 4.56
CA ILE A 199 -17.03 10.49 5.58
C ILE A 199 -16.52 11.60 6.50
N ARG A 200 -17.28 12.69 6.61
CA ARG A 200 -17.02 13.75 7.59
C ARG A 200 -17.86 13.52 8.83
N ARG A 201 -17.21 13.49 9.99
CA ARG A 201 -17.88 13.35 11.28
C ARG A 201 -18.47 14.69 11.71
N ARG A 202 -19.67 14.65 12.29
CA ARG A 202 -20.25 15.82 12.96
C ARG A 202 -19.72 15.90 14.40
N PRO A 203 -19.45 17.10 14.94
CA PRO A 203 -19.13 17.25 16.35
C PRO A 203 -20.25 16.71 17.24
N GLY A 204 -19.91 16.02 18.34
CA GLY A 204 -20.87 15.51 19.31
C GLY A 204 -20.85 13.99 19.49
N MET A 205 -21.78 13.47 20.30
CA MET A 205 -21.91 12.05 20.63
C MET A 205 -22.72 11.27 19.58
N ASP A 206 -23.58 11.95 18.82
CA ASP A 206 -24.24 11.39 17.63
C ASP A 206 -23.22 11.32 16.48
N ASN A 207 -22.53 10.18 16.40
CA ASN A 207 -21.35 9.99 15.57
C ASN A 207 -21.66 9.60 14.11
N ARG A 208 -22.89 9.79 13.62
CA ARG A 208 -23.19 9.54 12.22
C ARG A 208 -22.51 10.57 11.34
N GLY A 209 -21.48 10.14 10.62
CA GLY A 209 -20.81 10.95 9.63
C GLY A 209 -21.68 11.18 8.39
N THR A 210 -21.42 12.28 7.69
CA THR A 210 -22.04 12.57 6.40
C THR A 210 -21.07 12.15 5.29
N ILE A 211 -21.56 11.34 4.34
CA ILE A 211 -20.78 10.98 3.15
C ILE A 211 -20.62 12.26 2.33
N SER A 212 -19.38 12.69 2.18
CA SER A 212 -18.99 13.90 1.44
C SER A 212 -18.49 13.58 0.04
N ILE A 213 -17.96 12.37 -0.17
CA ILE A 213 -17.52 11.84 -1.45
C ILE A 213 -17.87 10.36 -1.49
N ASP A 214 -18.40 9.89 -2.61
CA ASP A 214 -18.60 8.47 -2.93
C ASP A 214 -18.39 8.27 -4.44
N LYS A 215 -17.23 7.71 -4.81
CA LYS A 215 -16.78 7.56 -6.21
C LYS A 215 -16.47 6.11 -6.52
N THR A 216 -16.95 5.62 -7.65
CA THR A 216 -16.70 4.25 -8.16
C THR A 216 -15.86 4.23 -9.44
N ASP A 217 -15.92 5.29 -10.25
CA ASP A 217 -15.16 5.39 -11.50
C ASP A 217 -13.78 6.01 -11.22
N LEU A 218 -12.86 5.19 -10.72
CA LEU A 218 -11.54 5.62 -10.25
C LEU A 218 -10.43 5.58 -11.31
N LEU A 219 -10.70 4.94 -12.44
CA LEU A 219 -9.83 4.88 -13.59
C LEU A 219 -10.60 5.39 -14.82
N PRO A 220 -9.92 6.08 -15.75
CA PRO A 220 -10.53 6.40 -17.04
C PRO A 220 -10.86 5.14 -17.84
N ASP A 221 -11.92 5.20 -18.64
CA ASP A 221 -12.38 4.07 -19.44
C ASP A 221 -11.27 3.50 -20.34
N GLY A 222 -11.16 2.17 -20.35
CA GLY A 222 -10.21 1.44 -21.20
C GLY A 222 -8.76 1.44 -20.71
N LEU A 223 -8.44 2.02 -19.55
CA LEU A 223 -7.09 2.04 -18.99
C LEU A 223 -6.90 1.01 -17.87
N TYR A 224 -5.79 0.26 -17.93
CA TYR A 224 -5.43 -0.73 -16.90
C TYR A 224 -4.75 -0.10 -15.68
N GLY A 225 -4.16 1.10 -15.80
CA GLY A 225 -3.54 1.87 -14.70
C GLY A 225 -2.01 1.95 -14.74
N LEU A 226 -1.31 1.00 -15.37
CA LEU A 226 0.16 1.02 -15.49
C LEU A 226 0.68 2.20 -16.33
N CYS A 227 -0.14 2.76 -17.22
CA CYS A 227 0.20 3.97 -17.97
C CYS A 227 0.61 5.14 -17.07
N PHE A 228 0.02 5.28 -15.88
CA PHE A 228 0.33 6.40 -14.97
C PHE A 228 1.74 6.32 -14.39
N GLU A 229 2.27 5.12 -14.14
CA GLU A 229 3.67 4.99 -13.71
C GLU A 229 4.65 5.18 -14.86
N ALA A 230 4.29 4.74 -16.06
CA ALA A 230 5.10 4.97 -17.26
C ALA A 230 5.21 6.47 -17.57
N ASP A 231 4.10 7.21 -17.47
CA ASP A 231 4.07 8.66 -17.64
C ASP A 231 4.92 9.37 -16.57
N GLU A 232 4.88 8.90 -15.31
CA GLU A 232 5.73 9.45 -14.26
C GLU A 232 7.22 9.18 -14.52
N VAL A 233 7.58 7.98 -14.98
CA VAL A 233 8.96 7.68 -15.37
C VAL A 233 9.40 8.61 -16.49
N ALA A 234 8.59 8.78 -17.53
CA ALA A 234 8.87 9.66 -18.66
C ALA A 234 9.01 11.13 -18.23
N ARG A 235 8.28 11.57 -17.20
CA ARG A 235 8.38 12.93 -16.62
C ARG A 235 9.68 13.14 -15.82
N CYS A 236 10.26 12.07 -15.27
CA CYS A 236 11.43 12.17 -14.38
C CYS A 236 12.77 12.04 -15.07
N ILE A 237 12.81 11.45 -16.28
CA ILE A 237 14.01 11.31 -17.11
C ILE A 237 14.18 12.50 -18.06
#